data_AF-A0AAJ3H4L2-F1
#
_entry.id   AF-A0AAJ3H4L2-F1
#
_cell.length_a   1.000
_cell.length_b   1.000
_cell.length_c   1.000
_cell.angle_alpha   90.00
_cell.angle_beta   90.00
_cell.angle_gamma   90.00
#
_symmetry.space_group_name_H-M   'P 1'
#
loop_
_entity.id
_entity.type
_entity.pdbx_description
1 polymer ?
#
loop_
_entity_poly.entity_id
_entity_poly.type
_entity_poly.pdbx_seq_one_letter_code
_entity_poly.pdbx_strand_id
1 'polypeptide(L)'
;MLTQTSMAAMALIFICAPVAADTYSDLNTPDKSGFMWGQVYQRTKTACGTLPQDLEDDYAKAIRLLSESSAEFGPTYQDGLKPSVKKDPPRSAEETEDLCLKGQSSLRNQVKLARYWFTAKW
;
A
#
# COMPACT_ATOMS: atom_id res chain seq x y z
N MET A 1 20.65 62.88 14.23
CA MET A 1 19.28 63.00 13.69
C MET A 1 18.99 61.72 12.92
N LEU A 2 18.17 60.83 13.49
CA LEU A 2 16.87 60.39 12.94
C LEU A 2 16.97 59.89 11.49
N THR A 3 16.53 58.71 11.07
CA THR A 3 15.83 57.53 11.65
C THR A 3 15.65 56.65 10.42
N GLN A 4 15.89 55.33 10.48
CA GLN A 4 15.17 54.44 9.58
C GLN A 4 14.88 53.10 10.26
N THR A 5 13.59 52.83 10.30
CA THR A 5 12.85 51.78 10.98
C THR A 5 12.81 50.48 10.20
N SER A 6 12.76 49.36 10.95
CA SER A 6 12.09 48.09 10.61
C SER A 6 12.72 47.27 9.46
N MET A 7 12.96 45.97 9.58
CA MET A 7 12.09 44.93 10.13
C MET A 7 12.90 43.82 10.80
N ALA A 8 12.46 43.40 11.99
CA ALA A 8 12.89 42.14 12.57
C ALA A 8 12.27 40.99 11.75
N ALA A 9 13.09 40.27 10.99
CA ALA A 9 12.69 39.02 10.39
C ALA A 9 12.60 37.96 11.51
N MET A 10 11.41 37.77 12.07
CA MET A 10 11.12 36.58 12.88
C MET A 10 11.12 35.38 11.93
N ALA A 11 12.27 34.71 11.84
CA ALA A 11 12.35 33.37 11.29
C ALA A 11 11.59 32.44 12.25
N LEU A 12 10.32 32.21 11.97
CA LEU A 12 9.58 31.09 12.55
C LEU A 12 10.21 29.81 12.00
N ILE A 13 11.17 29.28 12.74
CA ILE A 13 11.68 27.92 12.53
C ILE A 13 10.52 26.99 12.87
N PHE A 14 9.72 26.64 11.87
CA PHE A 14 8.84 25.48 11.93
C PHE A 14 9.74 24.25 12.03
N ILE A 15 10.05 23.86 13.27
CA ILE A 15 10.60 22.54 13.57
C ILE A 15 9.45 21.55 13.35
N CYS A 16 9.17 21.22 12.09
CA CYS A 16 8.47 19.98 11.77
C CYS A 16 9.42 18.86 12.19
N ALA A 17 9.26 18.38 13.42
CA ALA A 17 9.91 17.17 13.87
C ALA A 17 9.52 16.03 12.91
N PRO A 18 10.48 15.37 12.23
CA PRO A 18 10.19 14.29 11.31
C PRO A 18 9.95 12.99 12.11
N VAL A 19 8.99 12.98 13.04
CA VAL A 19 8.79 11.83 13.95
C VAL A 19 8.07 10.65 13.27
N ALA A 20 7.90 10.69 11.94
CA ALA A 20 7.21 9.63 11.19
C ALA A 20 8.11 8.88 10.20
N ALA A 21 9.33 9.36 9.92
CA ALA A 21 10.23 8.71 8.97
C ALA A 21 11.25 7.76 9.65
N ASP A 22 11.60 8.02 10.92
CA ASP A 22 12.62 7.24 11.62
C ASP A 22 12.15 5.86 12.10
N THR A 23 10.85 5.55 12.04
CA THR A 23 10.32 4.22 12.39
C THR A 23 10.39 3.19 11.27
N TYR A 24 10.80 3.58 10.06
CA TYR A 24 11.04 2.64 8.95
C TYR A 24 12.48 2.11 8.89
N SER A 25 13.35 2.53 9.82
CA SER A 25 14.79 2.22 9.81
C SER A 25 15.20 1.16 10.85
N ASP A 26 14.29 0.27 11.27
CA ASP A 26 14.74 -0.98 11.89
C ASP A 26 14.93 -2.01 10.78
N LEU A 27 16.15 -2.08 10.25
CA LEU A 27 16.58 -3.06 9.24
C LEU A 27 16.36 -4.52 9.68
N ASN A 28 16.01 -4.76 10.95
CA ASN A 28 15.70 -6.08 11.49
C ASN A 28 14.20 -6.40 11.52
N THR A 29 13.31 -5.48 11.14
CA THR A 29 11.89 -5.81 10.97
C THR A 29 11.74 -6.58 9.65
N PRO A 30 11.32 -7.86 9.67
CA PRO A 30 11.15 -8.64 8.45
C PRO A 30 10.19 -7.93 7.49
N ASP A 31 10.49 -7.92 6.20
CA ASP A 31 9.65 -7.24 5.23
C ASP A 31 8.32 -8.00 5.10
N LYS A 32 7.26 -7.44 5.68
CA LYS A 32 5.89 -7.95 5.59
C LYS A 32 5.13 -7.34 4.41
N SER A 33 5.82 -6.77 3.42
CA SER A 33 5.22 -6.21 2.21
C SER A 33 4.30 -7.22 1.52
N GLY A 34 4.73 -8.48 1.38
CA GLY A 34 3.91 -9.55 0.82
C GLY A 34 2.59 -9.73 1.57
N PHE A 35 2.62 -9.78 2.90
CA PHE A 35 1.44 -9.91 3.74
C PHE A 35 0.41 -8.79 3.51
N MET A 36 0.87 -7.54 3.44
CA MET A 36 -0.01 -6.40 3.17
C MET A 36 -0.65 -6.48 1.78
N TRP A 37 0.10 -6.92 0.77
CA TRP A 37 -0.44 -7.14 -0.57
C TRP A 37 -1.51 -8.25 -0.58
N GLY A 38 -1.26 -9.35 0.13
CA GLY A 38 -2.22 -10.44 0.30
C GLY A 38 -3.53 -9.98 0.94
N GLN A 39 -3.45 -9.19 2.02
CA GLN A 39 -4.66 -8.66 2.68
C GLN A 39 -5.47 -7.74 1.77
N VAL A 40 -4.81 -6.85 1.02
CA VAL A 40 -5.50 -5.94 0.10
C VAL A 40 -6.22 -6.75 -0.98
N TYR A 41 -5.55 -7.76 -1.57
CA TYR A 41 -6.17 -8.64 -2.56
C TYR A 41 -7.37 -9.39 -1.97
N GLN A 42 -7.21 -10.05 -0.82
CA GLN A 42 -8.27 -10.84 -0.19
C GLN A 42 -9.49 -9.99 0.19
N ARG A 43 -9.26 -8.81 0.79
CA ARG A 43 -10.33 -7.86 1.13
C ARG A 43 -11.07 -7.38 -0.11
N THR A 44 -10.34 -7.06 -1.17
CA THR A 44 -10.92 -6.59 -2.44
C THR A 44 -11.75 -7.68 -3.10
N LYS A 45 -11.22 -8.91 -3.18
CA LYS A 45 -11.93 -10.06 -3.74
C LYS A 45 -13.20 -10.38 -2.97
N THR A 46 -13.15 -10.28 -1.63
CA THR A 46 -14.32 -10.46 -0.77
C THR A 46 -15.39 -9.39 -1.01
N ALA A 47 -15.00 -8.12 -1.14
CA ALA A 47 -15.92 -7.02 -1.39
C ALA A 47 -16.55 -7.09 -2.80
N CYS A 48 -15.77 -7.45 -3.82
CA CYS A 48 -16.25 -7.54 -5.20
C CYS A 48 -16.97 -8.84 -5.54
N GLY A 49 -16.74 -9.91 -4.78
CA GLY A 49 -17.14 -11.28 -5.14
C GLY A 49 -16.28 -11.87 -6.26
N THR A 50 -16.22 -11.20 -7.41
CA THR A 50 -15.36 -11.53 -8.55
C THR A 50 -14.62 -10.28 -9.04
N LEU A 51 -13.35 -10.44 -9.41
CA LEU A 51 -12.55 -9.35 -9.98
C LEU A 51 -12.52 -9.46 -11.51
N PRO A 52 -12.30 -8.34 -12.23
CA PRO A 52 -12.03 -8.40 -13.66
C PRO A 52 -10.84 -9.34 -13.98
N GLN A 53 -11.00 -10.23 -14.96
CA GLN A 53 -9.99 -11.25 -15.27
C GLN A 53 -8.64 -10.64 -15.66
N ASP A 54 -8.64 -9.55 -16.43
CA ASP A 54 -7.43 -8.81 -16.80
C ASP A 54 -6.63 -8.37 -15.57
N LEU A 55 -7.34 -7.90 -14.54
CA LEU A 55 -6.74 -7.46 -13.28
C LEU A 55 -6.19 -8.64 -12.49
N GLU A 56 -6.90 -9.77 -12.42
CA GLU A 56 -6.40 -10.96 -11.70
C GLU A 56 -5.14 -11.53 -12.35
N ASP A 57 -5.10 -11.63 -13.68
CA ASP A 57 -3.95 -12.16 -14.41
C ASP A 57 -2.71 -11.25 -14.24
N ASP A 58 -2.91 -9.94 -14.40
CA ASP A 58 -1.85 -8.94 -14.18
C ASP A 58 -1.36 -8.94 -12.73
N TYR A 59 -2.26 -9.06 -11.76
CA TYR A 59 -1.90 -9.09 -10.36
C TYR A 59 -1.15 -10.38 -10.01
N ALA A 60 -1.58 -11.55 -10.51
CA ALA A 60 -0.87 -12.81 -10.32
C ALA A 60 0.56 -12.76 -10.88
N LYS A 61 0.74 -12.14 -12.06
CA LYS A 61 2.05 -11.91 -12.65
C LYS A 61 2.93 -10.99 -11.79
N ALA A 62 2.36 -9.91 -11.24
CA ALA A 62 3.06 -9.02 -10.31
C ALA A 62 3.53 -9.78 -9.06
N ILE A 63 2.65 -10.56 -8.44
CA ILE A 63 2.98 -11.38 -7.26
C ILE A 63 4.09 -12.39 -7.57
N ARG A 64 4.07 -13.03 -8.75
CA ARG A 64 5.13 -13.95 -9.16
C ARG A 64 6.49 -13.25 -9.22
N LEU A 65 6.57 -12.12 -9.93
CA LEU A 65 7.82 -11.36 -10.10
C LEU A 65 8.36 -10.83 -8.76
N LEU A 66 7.49 -10.37 -7.87
CA LEU A 66 7.85 -9.94 -6.52
C LEU A 66 8.37 -11.11 -5.67
N SER A 67 7.71 -12.26 -5.73
CA SER A 67 8.12 -13.47 -5.00
C SER A 67 9.45 -14.04 -5.51
N GLU A 68 9.71 -13.96 -6.81
CA GLU A 68 11.00 -14.34 -7.41
C GLU A 68 12.14 -13.40 -7.01
N SER A 69 11.81 -12.14 -6.69
CA SER A 69 12.79 -11.08 -6.38
C SER A 69 13.02 -10.91 -4.88
N SER A 70 12.15 -11.46 -4.02
CA SER A 70 12.28 -11.43 -2.56
C SER A 70 11.82 -12.75 -1.96
N ALA A 71 12.74 -13.44 -1.30
CA ALA A 71 12.48 -14.75 -0.67
C ALA A 71 11.40 -14.69 0.43
N GLU A 72 11.22 -13.53 1.06
CA GLU A 72 10.22 -13.32 2.13
C GLU A 72 8.84 -12.95 1.59
N PHE A 73 8.77 -12.35 0.39
CA PHE A 73 7.53 -11.80 -0.15
C PHE A 73 6.47 -12.88 -0.41
N GLY A 74 6.82 -13.95 -1.12
CA GLY A 74 5.88 -15.02 -1.47
C GLY A 74 5.24 -15.67 -0.24
N PRO A 75 6.03 -16.15 0.74
CA PRO A 75 5.50 -16.72 1.98
C PRO A 75 4.59 -15.76 2.75
N THR A 76 5.02 -14.50 2.94
CA THR A 76 4.22 -13.52 3.69
C THR A 76 2.94 -13.14 2.93
N TYR A 77 2.97 -13.08 1.60
CA TYR A 77 1.77 -12.89 0.77
C TYR A 77 0.73 -13.99 0.99
N GLN A 78 1.14 -15.26 1.00
CA GLN A 78 0.25 -16.37 1.29
C GLN A 78 -0.37 -16.28 2.69
N ASP A 79 0.39 -15.80 3.68
CA ASP A 79 -0.14 -15.53 5.01
C ASP A 79 -1.20 -14.41 5.00
N GLY A 80 -1.01 -13.38 4.16
CA GLY A 80 -1.96 -12.28 4.00
C GLY A 80 -3.28 -12.67 3.31
N LEU A 81 -3.30 -13.75 2.53
CA LEU A 81 -4.52 -14.28 1.90
C LEU A 81 -5.46 -14.96 2.89
N LYS A 82 -4.97 -15.31 4.08
CA LYS A 82 -5.78 -16.00 5.09
C LYS A 82 -6.92 -15.08 5.54
N PRO A 83 -8.18 -15.56 5.56
CA PRO A 83 -9.30 -14.79 6.08
C PRO A 83 -9.03 -14.34 7.53
N SER A 84 -9.38 -13.10 7.83
CA SER A 84 -9.32 -12.60 9.20
C SER A 84 -10.26 -13.42 10.09
N VAL A 85 -9.76 -13.85 11.25
CA VAL A 85 -10.57 -14.50 12.29
C VAL A 85 -11.54 -13.49 12.94
N LYS A 86 -11.25 -12.19 12.83
CA LYS A 86 -12.15 -11.13 13.29
C LYS A 86 -13.26 -10.94 12.27
N LYS A 87 -14.50 -11.16 12.71
CA LYS A 87 -15.69 -10.86 11.90
C LYS A 87 -15.82 -9.35 11.77
N ASP A 88 -15.72 -8.84 10.55
CA ASP A 88 -16.00 -7.44 10.27
C ASP A 88 -17.47 -7.13 10.64
N PRO A 89 -17.76 -5.91 11.10
CA PRO A 89 -19.14 -5.48 11.25
C PRO A 89 -19.87 -5.59 9.90
N PRO A 90 -21.19 -5.88 9.91
CA PRO A 90 -21.97 -5.90 8.69
C PRO A 90 -21.89 -4.52 8.02
N ARG A 91 -21.61 -4.53 6.71
CA ARG A 91 -21.52 -3.34 5.87
C ARG A 91 -22.80 -3.18 5.05
N SER A 92 -23.14 -1.96 4.70
CA SER A 92 -24.19 -1.70 3.72
C SER A 92 -23.75 -2.17 2.32
N ALA A 93 -24.71 -2.27 1.39
CA ALA A 93 -24.40 -2.58 -0.01
C ALA A 93 -23.53 -1.49 -0.64
N GLU A 94 -23.82 -0.21 -0.34
CA GLU A 94 -23.07 0.95 -0.84
C GLU A 94 -21.62 0.96 -0.32
N GLU A 95 -21.41 0.68 0.97
CA GLU A 95 -20.07 0.55 1.55
C GLU A 95 -19.28 -0.60 0.93
N THR A 96 -19.97 -1.70 0.61
CA THR A 96 -19.34 -2.87 -0.02
C THR A 96 -18.94 -2.58 -1.47
N GLU A 97 -19.79 -1.88 -2.22
CA GLU A 97 -19.50 -1.43 -3.58
C GLU A 97 -18.33 -0.44 -3.61
N ASP A 98 -18.32 0.55 -2.72
CA ASP A 98 -17.21 1.50 -2.59
C ASP A 98 -15.88 0.81 -2.26
N LEU A 99 -15.89 -0.17 -1.35
CA LEU A 99 -14.72 -0.98 -1.03
C LEU A 99 -14.24 -1.79 -2.23
N CYS A 100 -15.17 -2.34 -3.02
CA CYS A 100 -14.82 -3.06 -4.23
C CYS A 100 -14.13 -2.12 -5.25
N LEU A 101 -14.72 -0.96 -5.54
CA LEU A 101 -14.19 0.00 -6.51
C LEU A 101 -12.82 0.54 -6.09
N LYS A 102 -12.67 0.95 -4.82
CA LYS A 102 -11.39 1.43 -4.27
C LYS A 102 -10.34 0.32 -4.21
N GLY A 103 -10.77 -0.90 -3.89
CA GLY A 103 -9.91 -2.08 -3.88
C GLY A 103 -9.36 -2.39 -5.28
N GLN A 104 -10.22 -2.43 -6.30
CA GLN A 104 -9.79 -2.64 -7.69
C GLN A 104 -8.79 -1.57 -8.15
N SER A 105 -9.04 -0.30 -7.83
CA SER A 105 -8.11 0.80 -8.12
C SER A 105 -6.74 0.59 -7.43
N SER A 106 -6.75 0.19 -6.16
CA SER A 106 -5.54 -0.12 -5.40
C SER A 106 -4.74 -1.27 -6.01
N LEU A 107 -5.40 -2.37 -6.40
CA LEU A 107 -4.76 -3.49 -7.08
C LEU A 107 -4.14 -3.07 -8.42
N ARG A 108 -4.87 -2.27 -9.23
CA ARG A 108 -4.33 -1.74 -10.49
C ARG A 108 -3.11 -0.86 -10.28
N ASN A 109 -3.05 -0.08 -9.20
CA ASN A 109 -1.88 0.72 -8.87
C ASN A 109 -0.69 -0.15 -8.43
N GLN A 110 -0.93 -1.21 -7.65
CA GLN A 110 0.08 -2.21 -7.32
C GLN A 110 0.66 -2.90 -8.57
N VAL A 111 -0.20 -3.28 -9.52
CA VAL A 111 0.23 -3.79 -10.84
C VAL A 111 1.10 -2.79 -11.59
N LYS A 112 0.71 -1.51 -11.63
CA LYS A 112 1.50 -0.46 -12.29
C LYS A 112 2.90 -0.30 -11.66
N LEU A 113 2.99 -0.37 -10.34
CA LEU A 113 4.28 -0.32 -9.62
C LEU A 113 5.13 -1.55 -9.94
N ALA A 114 4.56 -2.75 -9.91
CA ALA A 114 5.27 -3.97 -10.29
C ALA A 114 5.75 -3.91 -11.74
N ARG A 115 4.92 -3.44 -12.68
CA ARG A 115 5.31 -3.20 -14.08
C ARG A 115 6.51 -2.27 -14.18
N TYR A 116 6.49 -1.17 -13.43
CA TYR A 116 7.59 -0.21 -13.44
C TYR A 116 8.90 -0.86 -12.95
N TRP A 117 8.88 -1.56 -11.81
CA TRP A 117 10.07 -2.23 -11.26
C TRP A 117 10.57 -3.40 -12.13
N PHE A 118 9.66 -4.13 -12.77
CA PHE A 118 9.98 -5.32 -13.57
C PHE A 118 9.81 -5.08 -15.07
N THR A 119 10.04 -3.85 -15.55
CA THR A 119 9.79 -3.47 -16.95
C THR A 119 10.39 -4.45 -17.97
N ALA A 120 11.63 -4.91 -17.74
CA ALA A 120 12.32 -5.83 -18.65
C ALA A 120 11.77 -7.28 -18.62
N LYS A 121 11.06 -7.66 -17.56
CA LYS A 121 10.55 -9.02 -17.30
C LYS A 121 9.03 -9.14 -17.39
N TRP A 122 8.34 -8.03 -17.68
CA TRP A 122 6.89 -8.00 -17.72
C TRP A 122 6.39 -8.76 -18.95
#